data_AF-A0A6C0LA63-F1
#
_entry.id   AF-A0A6C0LA63-F1
#
_cell.length_a   1.000
_cell.length_b   1.000
_cell.length_c   1.000
_cell.angle_alpha   90.00
_cell.angle_beta   90.00
_cell.angle_gamma   90.00
#
_symmetry.space_group_name_H-M   'P 1'
#
loop_
_entity.id
_entity.type
_entity.pdbx_description
1 polymer ?
#
loop_
_entity_poly.entity_id
_entity_poly.type
_entity_poly.pdbx_seq_one_letter_code
_entity_poly.pdbx_strand_id
1 'polypeptide(L)'
;MKHKTEDYKLSAVKYYLSNSFSLDYVCNIFGCKKQSLARWIERYKKDKELKRHNRTNISYKITKEQLVYAIKILSNNEQITIKSFKNTI
;
A
#
# COMPACT_ATOMS: atom_id res chain seq x y z
N MET A 1 -3.11 13.84 -4.27
CA MET A 1 -4.52 13.63 -3.85
C MET A 1 -4.54 13.25 -2.38
N LYS A 2 -5.25 13.99 -1.52
CA LYS A 2 -5.32 13.72 -0.08
C LYS A 2 -6.19 12.49 0.18
N HIS A 3 -5.64 11.46 0.84
CA HIS A 3 -6.42 10.29 1.21
C HIS A 3 -7.33 10.60 2.39
N LYS A 4 -8.54 10.03 2.40
CA LYS A 4 -9.42 10.05 3.57
C LYS A 4 -8.86 9.12 4.65
N THR A 5 -9.01 9.52 5.92
CA THR A 5 -8.62 8.74 7.09
C THR A 5 -9.43 7.45 7.20
N GLU A 6 -8.92 6.48 7.94
CA GLU A 6 -9.56 5.17 8.10
C GLU A 6 -10.87 5.30 8.89
N ASP A 7 -10.86 6.08 9.97
CA ASP A 7 -12.04 6.35 10.80
C ASP A 7 -13.20 6.95 10.00
N TYR A 8 -12.90 7.92 9.14
CA TYR A 8 -13.90 8.53 8.27
C TYR A 8 -14.58 7.48 7.36
N LYS A 9 -13.79 6.59 6.75
CA LYS A 9 -14.33 5.53 5.89
C LYS A 9 -15.14 4.53 6.69
N LEU A 10 -14.66 4.15 7.88
CA LEU A 10 -15.35 3.22 8.78
C LEU A 10 -16.70 3.79 9.23
N SER A 11 -16.77 5.07 9.62
CA SER A 11 -18.02 5.72 9.99
C SER A 11 -19.03 5.74 8.84
N ALA A 12 -18.59 6.09 7.62
CA ALA A 12 -19.46 6.09 6.44
C ALA A 12 -20.00 4.68 6.11
N VAL A 13 -19.14 3.66 6.16
CA VAL A 13 -19.52 2.27 5.90
C VAL A 13 -20.45 1.74 6.98
N LYS A 14 -20.15 1.97 8.26
CA LYS A 14 -21.00 1.54 9.37
C LYS A 14 -22.38 2.20 9.29
N TYR A 15 -22.43 3.51 9.03
CA TYR A 15 -23.69 4.24 8.85
C TYR A 15 -24.52 3.70 7.69
N TYR A 16 -23.89 3.33 6.57
CA TYR A 16 -24.59 2.68 5.46
C TYR A 16 -25.09 1.27 5.82
N LEU A 17 -24.32 0.48 6.59
CA LEU A 17 -24.68 -0.90 6.91
C LEU A 17 -25.70 -1.01 8.05
N SER A 18 -25.73 -0.04 8.98
CA SER A 18 -26.67 0.00 10.09
C SER A 18 -28.05 0.53 9.71
N ASN A 19 -28.17 1.16 8.55
CA ASN A 19 -29.40 1.82 8.09
C ASN A 19 -29.79 1.34 6.70
N SER A 20 -31.08 1.31 6.39
CA SER A 20 -31.59 0.97 5.05
C SER A 20 -31.55 2.17 4.09
N PHE A 21 -30.42 2.90 4.03
CA PHE A 21 -30.27 4.10 3.19
C PHE A 21 -29.65 3.79 1.83
N SER A 22 -29.94 4.64 0.84
CA SER A 22 -29.27 4.56 -0.46
C SER A 22 -27.82 5.06 -0.36
N LEU A 23 -26.97 4.57 -1.26
CA LEU A 23 -25.57 5.02 -1.34
C LEU A 23 -25.47 6.52 -1.59
N ASP A 24 -26.38 7.08 -2.40
CA ASP A 24 -26.37 8.50 -2.76
C ASP A 24 -26.68 9.37 -1.54
N TYR A 25 -27.64 8.96 -0.71
CA TYR A 25 -27.96 9.65 0.54
C TYR A 25 -26.76 9.70 1.50
N VAL A 26 -26.12 8.56 1.73
CA VAL A 26 -24.94 8.49 2.61
C VAL A 26 -23.77 9.30 2.01
N CYS A 27 -23.59 9.26 0.69
CA CYS A 27 -22.56 10.04 0.03
C CYS A 27 -22.75 11.56 0.21
N ASN A 28 -24.00 12.03 0.17
CA ASN A 28 -24.33 13.44 0.39
C ASN A 28 -24.01 13.88 1.83
N ILE A 29 -24.32 13.06 2.83
CA ILE A 29 -24.00 13.35 4.24
C ILE A 29 -22.49 13.40 4.47
N PHE A 30 -21.77 12.40 3.99
CA PHE A 30 -20.33 12.28 4.25
C PHE A 30 -19.47 13.10 3.29
N GLY A 31 -20.04 13.65 2.21
CA GLY A 31 -19.29 14.34 1.17
C GLY A 31 -18.30 13.43 0.43
N CYS A 32 -18.70 12.19 0.14
CA CYS A 32 -17.88 11.23 -0.62
C CYS A 32 -18.51 10.86 -1.96
N LYS A 33 -17.70 10.29 -2.86
CA LYS A 33 -18.19 9.79 -4.15
C LYS A 33 -18.81 8.40 -3.98
N LYS A 34 -19.91 8.13 -4.67
CA LYS A 34 -20.60 6.81 -4.69
C LYS A 34 -19.66 5.63 -4.92
N GLN A 35 -18.78 5.75 -5.93
CA GLN A 35 -17.78 4.73 -6.26
C GLN A 35 -16.78 4.46 -5.11
N SER A 36 -16.45 5.49 -4.33
CA SER A 36 -15.55 5.33 -3.19
C SER A 36 -16.25 4.59 -2.05
N LEU A 37 -17.48 4.99 -1.73
CA LEU A 37 -18.28 4.33 -0.70
C LEU A 37 -18.55 2.86 -1.04
N ALA A 38 -18.94 2.57 -2.28
CA ALA A 38 -19.15 1.19 -2.76
C ALA A 38 -17.90 0.32 -2.56
N ARG A 39 -16.72 0.81 -2.99
CA ARG A 39 -15.44 0.12 -2.77
C ARG A 39 -15.11 -0.11 -1.31
N TRP A 40 -15.40 0.87 -0.43
CA TRP A 40 -15.17 0.70 1.01
C TRP A 40 -16.10 -0.36 1.59
N ILE A 41 -17.37 -0.39 1.18
CA ILE A 41 -18.33 -1.41 1.64
C ILE A 41 -17.89 -2.81 1.22
N GLU A 42 -17.51 -3.01 -0.05
CA GLU A 42 -17.01 -4.29 -0.55
C GLU A 42 -15.80 -4.77 0.24
N ARG A 43 -14.83 -3.88 0.44
CA ARG A 43 -13.61 -4.19 1.18
C ARG A 43 -13.89 -4.50 2.65
N TYR A 44 -14.76 -3.73 3.29
CA TYR A 44 -15.17 -3.98 4.67
C TYR A 44 -15.93 -5.31 4.82
N LYS A 45 -16.75 -5.69 3.82
CA LYS A 45 -17.40 -7.01 3.83
C LYS A 45 -16.39 -8.15 3.77
N LYS A 46 -15.31 -8.00 2.98
CA LYS A 46 -14.26 -9.00 2.81
C LYS A 46 -13.29 -9.07 3.98
N ASP A 47 -12.69 -7.94 4.34
CA ASP A 47 -11.53 -7.87 5.24
C ASP A 47 -11.92 -7.42 6.67
N LYS A 48 -13.16 -6.93 6.87
CA LYS A 48 -13.64 -6.26 8.11
C LYS A 48 -12.80 -5.05 8.55
N GLU A 49 -11.85 -4.63 7.73
CA GLU A 49 -10.95 -3.51 7.99
C GLU A 49 -10.78 -2.64 6.74
N LEU A 50 -10.50 -1.34 6.94
CA LEU A 50 -10.29 -0.36 5.86
C LEU A 50 -8.89 0.23 5.86
N LYS A 51 -7.90 -0.56 6.32
CA LYS A 51 -6.51 -0.14 6.45
C LYS A 51 -5.87 0.15 5.10
N ARG A 52 -4.93 1.08 5.04
CA ARG A 52 -4.12 1.24 3.82
C ARG A 52 -3.16 0.05 3.66
N HIS A 53 -3.17 -0.61 2.50
CA HIS A 53 -2.11 -1.57 2.19
C HIS A 53 -0.84 -0.81 1.81
N ASN A 54 0.25 -1.14 2.49
CA ASN A 54 1.57 -0.68 2.10
C ASN A 54 2.01 -1.44 0.85
N ARG A 55 2.61 -0.73 -0.11
CA ARG A 55 3.25 -1.37 -1.24
C ARG A 55 4.53 -2.05 -0.72
N THR A 56 4.81 -3.25 -1.19
CA THR A 56 6.12 -3.87 -0.97
C THR A 56 7.17 -3.00 -1.66
N ASN A 57 8.23 -2.64 -0.93
CA ASN A 57 9.34 -1.89 -1.50
C ASN A 57 10.22 -2.88 -2.27
N ILE A 58 10.11 -2.86 -3.59
CA ILE A 58 10.87 -3.73 -4.50
C ILE A 58 11.78 -2.82 -5.32
N SER A 59 13.09 -3.10 -5.27
CA SER A 59 14.05 -2.43 -6.13
C SER A 59 13.81 -2.85 -7.57
N TYR A 60 13.66 -1.87 -8.46
CA TYR A 60 13.55 -2.12 -9.90
C TYR A 60 14.92 -2.37 -10.57
N LYS A 61 16.02 -2.04 -9.88
CA LYS A 61 17.39 -2.09 -10.44
C LYS A 61 18.24 -3.23 -9.91
N ILE A 62 17.97 -3.68 -8.69
CA ILE A 62 18.85 -4.60 -7.96
C ILE A 62 18.04 -5.80 -7.52
N THR A 63 18.46 -6.99 -7.93
CA THR A 63 17.87 -8.25 -7.49
C THR A 63 18.44 -8.67 -6.14
N LYS A 64 17.75 -9.57 -5.43
CA LYS A 64 18.24 -10.13 -4.16
C LYS A 64 19.55 -10.90 -4.36
N GLU A 65 19.70 -11.61 -5.48
CA GLU A 65 20.93 -12.35 -5.77
C GLU A 65 22.12 -11.40 -5.96
N GLN A 66 21.93 -10.31 -6.70
CA GLN A 66 22.96 -9.26 -6.88
C GLN A 66 23.37 -8.65 -5.53
N LEU A 67 22.40 -8.43 -4.63
CA LEU A 67 22.67 -7.94 -3.28
C LEU A 67 23.53 -8.93 -2.48
N VAL A 68 23.14 -10.22 -2.46
CA VAL A 68 23.87 -11.28 -1.74
C VAL A 68 25.29 -11.43 -2.30
N TYR A 69 25.44 -11.40 -3.62
CA TYR A 69 26.75 -11.46 -4.28
C TYR A 69 27.64 -10.27 -3.90
N ALA A 70 27.09 -9.05 -3.93
CA ALA A 70 27.81 -7.85 -3.55
C ALA A 70 28.30 -7.91 -2.09
N ILE A 71 27.43 -8.35 -1.16
CA ILE A 71 27.80 -8.54 0.25
C ILE A 71 28.95 -9.54 0.38
N LYS A 72 28.89 -10.68 -0.31
CA LYS A 72 29.95 -11.70 -0.28
C LYS A 72 31.30 -11.15 -0.74
N ILE A 73 31.33 -10.37 -1.83
CA ILE A 73 32.57 -9.76 -2.33
C ILE A 73 33.15 -8.78 -1.31
N LEU A 74 32.31 -7.92 -0.74
CA LEU A 74 32.72 -6.95 0.28
C LEU A 74 33.29 -7.64 1.53
N SER A 75 32.66 -8.73 1.98
CA SER A 75 33.15 -9.52 3.12
C SER A 75 34.49 -10.20 2.85
N ASN A 76 34.79 -10.56 1.60
CA ASN A 76 36.05 -11.20 1.24
C ASN A 76 37.20 -10.20 1.05
N ASN A 77 36.90 -8.95 0.65
CA ASN A 77 37.89 -7.90 0.52
C ASN A 77 37.26 -6.53 0.80
N GLU A 78 37.51 -6.04 2.02
CA GLU A 78 36.97 -4.79 2.53
C GLU A 78 37.47 -3.54 1.77
N GLN A 79 38.60 -3.65 1.06
CA GLN A 79 39.19 -2.53 0.31
C GLN A 79 38.78 -2.51 -1.17
N ILE A 80 37.79 -3.31 -1.59
CA ILE A 80 37.30 -3.31 -2.98
C ILE A 80 36.74 -1.95 -3.36
N THR A 81 37.26 -1.40 -4.46
CA THR A 81 36.69 -0.20 -5.09
C THR A 81 35.50 -0.52 -5.99
N ILE A 82 34.59 0.45 -6.15
CA ILE A 82 33.43 0.34 -7.05
C ILE A 82 33.86 0.04 -8.49
N LYS A 83 35.00 0.58 -8.93
CA LYS A 83 35.53 0.37 -10.28
C LYS A 83 35.95 -1.08 -10.51
N SER A 84 36.66 -1.68 -9.55
CA SER A 84 37.04 -3.10 -9.62
C SER A 84 35.81 -4.00 -9.57
N PHE A 85 34.82 -3.66 -8.73
CA PHE A 85 33.57 -4.40 -8.62
C PHE A 85 32.74 -4.40 -9.91
N LYS A 86 32.62 -3.26 -10.59
CA LYS A 86 31.92 -3.16 -11.88
C LYS A 86 32.54 -4.03 -12.97
N ASN A 87 33.86 -4.22 -12.95
CA ASN A 87 34.56 -5.05 -13.93
C ASN A 87 34.40 -6.55 -13.63
N THR A 88 33.83 -6.93 -12.48
CA THR A 88 33.62 -8.33 -12.08
C THR A 88 32.24 -8.87 -12.48
N ILE A 89 31.32 -7.99 -12.88
CA ILE A 89 29.95 -8.27 -13.33
C ILE A 89 29.88 -8.05 -14.84
#